data_AF-A0A3C1VQ01-F1
#
_entry.id   AF-A0A3C1VQ01-F1
#
_cell.length_a   1.000
_cell.length_b   1.000
_cell.length_c   1.000
_cell.angle_alpha   90.00
_cell.angle_beta   90.00
_cell.angle_gamma   90.00
#
_symmetry.space_group_name_H-M   'P 1'
#
loop_
_entity.id
_entity.type
_entity.pdbx_description
1 polymer ?
#
loop_
_entity_poly.entity_id
_entity_poly.type
_entity_poly.pdbx_seq_one_letter_code
_entity_poly.pdbx_strand_id
1 'polypeptide(L)'
;VPYASREMPIARGWGTGGLQATLALAGPSSKVKVIDQGSDDSVNAANLRRFIARMTGCDATRDTLECTILQSRHRCPEERLKRGQVLVLQVPDPETLRSVEPNMTRARLMHADQDYGLMWLKLYEQLVRFGRFVQGASYPSLVNGRYVMSPSPIPRWDVPTLHQAQHLTILSAGREKRIYAVPPFTRVEPLEFTDEFFQVEEQSD
;
A
#
# COMPACT_ATOMS: atom_id res chain seq x y z
N VAL A 1 0.72 5.84 -11.82
CA VAL A 1 0.36 5.65 -13.25
C VAL A 1 -1.15 5.48 -13.39
N PRO A 2 -1.84 6.19 -14.32
CA PRO A 2 -3.25 5.95 -14.61
C PRO A 2 -3.44 4.63 -15.39
N TYR A 3 -4.54 3.90 -15.13
CA TYR A 3 -4.88 2.69 -15.90
C TYR A 3 -6.39 2.56 -16.13
N ALA A 4 -6.80 1.78 -17.13
CA ALA A 4 -8.20 1.56 -17.49
C ALA A 4 -8.87 0.54 -16.55
N SER A 5 -9.11 0.90 -15.29
CA SER A 5 -9.83 0.02 -14.34
C SER A 5 -11.20 -0.38 -14.90
N ARG A 6 -11.52 -1.66 -14.76
CA ARG A 6 -12.82 -2.23 -15.10
C ARG A 6 -13.67 -2.43 -13.86
N GLU A 7 -14.96 -2.66 -14.09
CA GLU A 7 -15.87 -3.14 -13.05
C GLU A 7 -15.54 -4.59 -12.73
N MET A 8 -15.60 -4.93 -11.45
CA MET A 8 -15.27 -6.25 -10.92
C MET A 8 -16.48 -6.79 -10.17
N PRO A 9 -16.60 -8.12 -9.98
CA PRO A 9 -17.71 -8.75 -9.27
C PRO A 9 -17.61 -8.57 -7.74
N ILE A 10 -17.14 -7.40 -7.30
CA ILE A 10 -17.11 -6.93 -5.92
C ILE A 10 -17.42 -5.43 -5.92
N ALA A 11 -18.06 -4.93 -4.86
CA ALA A 11 -18.40 -3.51 -4.76
C ALA A 11 -17.15 -2.61 -4.83
N ARG A 12 -17.28 -1.43 -5.45
CA ARG A 12 -16.20 -0.43 -5.47
C ARG A 12 -15.84 -0.06 -4.03
N GLY A 13 -14.54 0.07 -3.75
CA GLY A 13 -14.03 0.31 -2.39
C GLY A 13 -13.68 -0.98 -1.61
N TRP A 14 -14.11 -2.16 -2.07
CA TRP A 14 -13.78 -3.45 -1.45
C TRP A 14 -12.52 -4.10 -2.06
N GLY A 15 -11.58 -3.28 -2.56
CA GLY A 15 -10.31 -3.78 -3.07
C GLY A 15 -10.27 -4.14 -4.56
N THR A 16 -11.14 -3.54 -5.39
CA THR A 16 -11.19 -3.78 -6.85
C THR A 16 -9.86 -3.55 -7.57
N GLY A 17 -9.04 -2.61 -7.11
CA GLY A 17 -7.71 -2.36 -7.67
C GLY A 17 -6.75 -3.51 -7.38
N GLY A 18 -6.67 -3.94 -6.12
CA GLY A 18 -5.84 -5.08 -5.72
C GLY A 18 -6.26 -6.36 -6.43
N LEU A 19 -7.57 -6.61 -6.54
CA LEU A 19 -8.07 -7.78 -7.28
C LEU A 19 -7.62 -7.78 -8.75
N GLN A 20 -7.74 -6.64 -9.46
CA GLN A 20 -7.28 -6.55 -10.85
C GLN A 20 -5.78 -6.76 -10.99
N ALA A 21 -4.98 -6.17 -10.09
CA ALA A 21 -3.53 -6.36 -10.09
C ALA A 21 -3.16 -7.83 -9.85
N THR A 22 -3.78 -8.48 -8.87
CA THR A 22 -3.52 -9.90 -8.56
C THR A 22 -3.92 -10.81 -9.71
N LEU A 23 -5.07 -10.59 -10.34
CA LEU A 23 -5.50 -11.38 -11.51
C LEU A 23 -4.60 -11.19 -12.73
N ALA A 24 -4.00 -10.00 -12.89
CA ALA A 24 -3.04 -9.74 -13.97
C ALA A 24 -1.68 -10.41 -13.74
N LEU A 25 -1.36 -10.77 -12.49
CA LEU A 25 -0.11 -11.43 -12.11
C LEU A 25 -0.25 -12.96 -11.97
N ALA A 26 -1.39 -13.42 -11.47
CA ALA A 26 -1.60 -14.82 -11.13
C ALA A 26 -1.78 -15.68 -12.38
N GLY A 27 -1.13 -16.84 -12.39
CA GLY A 27 -1.32 -17.91 -13.35
C GLY A 27 -1.41 -19.27 -12.65
N PRO A 28 -1.56 -20.38 -13.40
CA PRO A 28 -1.78 -21.72 -12.82
C PRO A 28 -0.66 -22.19 -11.87
N SER A 29 0.58 -21.73 -12.05
CA SER A 29 1.72 -22.05 -11.18
C SER A 29 1.87 -21.13 -9.96
N SER A 30 1.00 -20.13 -9.82
CA SER A 30 1.03 -19.22 -8.68
C SER A 30 0.43 -19.87 -7.43
N LYS A 31 0.83 -19.39 -6.26
CA LYS A 31 0.20 -19.71 -4.98
C LYS A 31 -0.24 -18.41 -4.31
N VAL A 32 -1.54 -18.16 -4.22
CA VAL A 32 -2.06 -16.88 -3.73
C VAL A 32 -2.39 -16.93 -2.24
N LYS A 33 -1.94 -15.92 -1.50
CA LYS A 33 -2.41 -15.60 -0.15
C LYS A 33 -3.18 -14.28 -0.20
N VAL A 34 -4.27 -14.20 0.56
CA VAL A 34 -5.04 -12.95 0.71
C VAL A 34 -5.33 -12.72 2.17
N ILE A 35 -5.04 -11.52 2.65
CA ILE A 35 -5.31 -11.08 4.03
C ILE A 35 -6.07 -9.75 4.04
N ASP A 36 -6.89 -9.54 5.06
CA ASP A 36 -7.55 -8.26 5.37
C ASP A 36 -7.43 -8.04 6.88
N GLN A 37 -6.94 -6.88 7.31
CA GLN A 37 -6.57 -6.61 8.71
C GLN A 37 -5.56 -7.64 9.27
N GLY A 38 -4.73 -8.23 8.40
CA GLY A 38 -3.78 -9.27 8.80
C GLY A 38 -4.37 -10.68 8.90
N SER A 39 -5.68 -10.85 8.70
CA SER A 39 -6.37 -12.14 8.80
C SER A 39 -6.68 -12.75 7.43
N ASP A 40 -6.37 -14.04 7.28
CA ASP A 40 -6.77 -14.86 6.13
C ASP A 40 -8.27 -15.20 6.10
N ASP A 41 -8.94 -15.15 7.25
CA ASP A 41 -10.29 -15.69 7.43
C ASP A 41 -11.37 -14.59 7.50
N SER A 42 -10.97 -13.33 7.35
CA SER A 42 -11.95 -12.27 7.13
C SER A 42 -12.82 -12.60 5.91
N VAL A 43 -14.08 -12.18 5.95
CA VAL A 43 -15.04 -12.45 4.87
C VAL A 43 -14.51 -11.96 3.52
N ASN A 44 -13.91 -10.78 3.50
CA ASN A 44 -13.34 -10.20 2.29
C ASN A 44 -12.13 -11.00 1.80
N ALA A 45 -11.17 -11.32 2.68
CA ALA A 45 -9.97 -12.07 2.30
C ALA A 45 -10.31 -13.48 1.79
N ALA A 46 -11.17 -14.21 2.52
CA ALA A 46 -11.60 -15.55 2.13
C ALA A 46 -12.32 -15.55 0.77
N ASN A 47 -13.21 -14.59 0.54
CA ASN A 47 -13.95 -14.48 -0.73
C ASN A 47 -13.01 -14.13 -1.90
N LEU A 48 -12.11 -13.17 -1.73
CA LEU A 48 -11.15 -12.78 -2.77
C LEU A 48 -10.19 -13.92 -3.09
N ARG A 49 -9.66 -14.62 -2.08
CA ARG A 49 -8.78 -15.78 -2.27
C ARG A 49 -9.44 -16.88 -3.08
N ARG A 50 -10.68 -17.27 -2.72
CA ARG A 50 -11.46 -18.26 -3.47
C ARG A 50 -11.76 -17.80 -4.90
N PHE A 51 -12.11 -16.53 -5.08
CA PHE A 51 -12.39 -15.97 -6.39
C PHE A 51 -11.15 -16.01 -7.29
N ILE A 52 -10.00 -15.56 -6.81
CA ILE A 52 -8.74 -15.56 -7.56
C ILE A 52 -8.35 -16.99 -7.95
N ALA A 53 -8.35 -17.92 -7.00
CA ALA A 53 -8.02 -19.33 -7.27
C ALA A 53 -8.96 -19.94 -8.33
N ARG A 54 -10.28 -19.69 -8.21
CA ARG A 54 -11.26 -20.16 -9.18
C ARG A 54 -11.06 -19.59 -10.58
N MET A 55 -10.73 -18.31 -10.70
CA MET A 55 -10.60 -17.63 -11.99
C MET A 55 -9.27 -17.89 -12.70
N THR A 56 -8.22 -18.19 -11.94
CA THR A 56 -6.85 -18.34 -12.48
C THR A 56 -6.35 -19.77 -12.47
N GLY A 57 -7.01 -20.67 -11.74
CA GLY A 57 -6.56 -22.05 -11.53
C GLY A 57 -5.33 -22.16 -10.63
N CYS A 58 -4.94 -21.08 -9.93
CA CYS A 58 -3.79 -21.09 -9.04
C CYS A 58 -4.12 -21.74 -7.68
N ASP A 59 -3.09 -22.22 -6.99
CA ASP A 59 -3.24 -22.70 -5.62
C ASP A 59 -3.49 -21.54 -4.66
N ALA A 60 -4.13 -21.83 -3.52
CA ALA A 60 -4.33 -20.88 -2.43
C ALA A 60 -3.61 -21.34 -1.17
N THR A 61 -3.04 -20.41 -0.41
CA THR A 61 -2.38 -20.71 0.86
C THR A 61 -2.72 -19.69 1.94
N ARG A 62 -2.49 -20.09 3.20
CA ARG A 62 -2.46 -19.21 4.37
C ARG A 62 -1.03 -18.98 4.87
N ASP A 63 -0.04 -19.68 4.34
CA ASP A 63 1.37 -19.53 4.70
C ASP A 63 1.99 -18.39 3.86
N THR A 64 2.57 -17.40 4.54
CA THR A 64 3.18 -16.23 3.90
C THR A 64 4.40 -16.61 3.07
N LEU A 65 5.23 -17.54 3.55
CA LEU A 65 6.49 -17.90 2.91
C LEU A 65 6.30 -18.84 1.72
N GLU A 66 5.16 -19.52 1.65
CA GLU A 66 4.79 -20.41 0.55
C GLU A 66 4.11 -19.69 -0.62
N CYS A 67 3.55 -18.49 -0.41
CA CYS A 67 2.83 -17.79 -1.47
C CYS A 67 3.76 -17.21 -2.54
N THR A 68 3.31 -17.07 -3.77
CA THR A 68 3.99 -16.27 -4.80
C THR A 68 3.44 -14.85 -4.88
N ILE A 69 2.15 -14.69 -4.56
CA ILE A 69 1.46 -13.40 -4.55
C ILE A 69 0.67 -13.27 -3.25
N LEU A 70 0.95 -12.22 -2.48
CA LEU A 70 0.20 -11.84 -1.29
C LEU A 70 -0.61 -10.59 -1.58
N GLN A 71 -1.94 -10.71 -1.61
CA GLN A 71 -2.82 -9.54 -1.66
C GLN A 71 -3.22 -9.15 -0.25
N SER A 72 -3.05 -7.89 0.12
CA SER A 72 -3.37 -7.40 1.46
C SER A 72 -4.19 -6.11 1.47
N ARG A 73 -5.02 -5.99 2.51
CA ARG A 73 -5.72 -4.78 2.89
C ARG A 73 -5.36 -4.37 4.32
N HIS A 74 -4.84 -3.15 4.45
CA HIS A 74 -4.51 -2.45 5.71
C HIS A 74 -3.39 -3.06 6.57
N ARG A 75 -2.70 -4.11 6.11
CA ARG A 75 -1.55 -4.67 6.81
C ARG A 75 -0.45 -5.10 5.85
N CYS A 76 0.79 -5.11 6.30
CA CYS A 76 1.84 -5.95 5.76
C CYS A 76 1.89 -7.26 6.58
N PRO A 77 2.32 -8.40 5.99
CA PRO A 77 2.53 -9.61 6.77
C PRO A 77 3.66 -9.39 7.78
N GLU A 78 3.58 -10.06 8.93
CA GLU A 78 4.67 -10.05 9.92
C GLU A 78 5.91 -10.79 9.40
N GLU A 79 5.68 -11.90 8.69
CA GLU A 79 6.74 -12.64 8.02
C GLU A 79 7.30 -11.85 6.84
N ARG A 80 8.62 -11.76 6.76
CA ARG A 80 9.31 -11.04 5.69
C ARG A 80 9.19 -11.81 4.38
N LEU A 81 8.53 -11.19 3.40
CA LEU A 81 8.46 -11.71 2.05
C LEU A 81 9.85 -11.76 1.40
N LYS A 82 10.12 -12.87 0.71
CA LYS A 82 11.35 -13.23 0.03
C LYS A 82 11.35 -12.74 -1.43
N ARG A 83 12.53 -12.79 -2.04
CA ARG A 83 12.70 -12.54 -3.47
C ARG A 83 11.79 -13.45 -4.30
N GLY A 84 11.17 -12.88 -5.33
CA GLY A 84 10.24 -13.60 -6.22
C GLY A 84 8.78 -13.58 -5.76
N GLN A 85 8.52 -13.20 -4.50
CA GLN A 85 7.15 -12.92 -4.06
C GLN A 85 6.72 -11.50 -4.47
N VAL A 86 5.41 -11.29 -4.59
CA VAL A 86 4.81 -9.99 -4.87
C VAL A 86 3.78 -9.64 -3.79
N LEU A 87 3.93 -8.46 -3.19
CA LEU A 87 2.94 -7.87 -2.29
C LEU A 87 2.01 -6.95 -3.09
N VAL A 88 0.71 -7.19 -3.05
CA VAL A 88 -0.32 -6.34 -3.68
C VAL A 88 -1.13 -5.65 -2.59
N LEU A 89 -0.91 -4.35 -2.40
CA LEU A 89 -1.65 -3.53 -1.43
C LEU A 89 -2.88 -2.88 -2.06
N GLN A 90 -4.02 -3.05 -1.39
CA GLN A 90 -5.28 -2.42 -1.77
C GLN A 90 -5.30 -0.94 -1.33
N VAL A 91 -5.50 -0.05 -2.30
CA VAL A 91 -5.46 1.41 -2.05
C VAL A 91 -6.84 2.03 -2.28
N PRO A 92 -7.45 2.69 -1.28
CA PRO A 92 -8.68 3.44 -1.48
C PRO A 92 -8.43 4.83 -2.08
N ASP A 93 -7.34 5.48 -1.68
CA ASP A 93 -6.90 6.79 -2.16
C ASP A 93 -5.39 6.78 -2.46
N PRO A 94 -5.00 6.90 -3.73
CA PRO A 94 -3.60 6.87 -4.16
C PRO A 94 -2.93 8.24 -4.11
N GLU A 95 -3.69 9.32 -3.91
CA GLU A 95 -3.16 10.70 -3.96
C GLU A 95 -2.71 11.15 -2.58
N THR A 96 -1.39 11.23 -2.39
CA THR A 96 -0.80 11.52 -1.08
C THR A 96 -1.02 12.98 -0.71
N LEU A 97 -1.13 13.88 -1.69
CA LEU A 97 -1.30 15.32 -1.48
C LEU A 97 -2.76 15.72 -1.28
N ARG A 98 -3.74 14.81 -1.39
CA ARG A 98 -5.17 15.17 -1.39
C ARG A 98 -5.61 16.01 -0.20
N SER A 99 -5.03 15.76 0.99
CA SER A 99 -5.37 16.51 2.21
C SER A 99 -4.87 17.95 2.23
N VAL A 100 -3.90 18.30 1.37
CA VAL A 100 -3.30 19.64 1.31
C VAL A 100 -3.53 20.33 -0.03
N GLU A 101 -3.78 19.57 -1.09
CA GLU A 101 -4.12 20.04 -2.43
C GLU A 101 -5.22 19.12 -3.02
N PRO A 102 -6.50 19.50 -2.93
CA PRO A 102 -7.60 18.69 -3.45
C PRO A 102 -7.69 18.71 -4.98
N ASN A 103 -7.04 19.67 -5.66
CA ASN A 103 -7.06 19.74 -7.11
C ASN A 103 -6.03 18.78 -7.72
N MET A 104 -6.52 17.68 -8.30
CA MET A 104 -5.69 16.65 -8.93
C MET A 104 -4.78 17.16 -10.06
N THR A 105 -5.13 18.24 -10.75
CA THR A 105 -4.25 18.82 -11.78
C THR A 105 -3.05 19.51 -11.14
N ARG A 106 -3.29 20.25 -10.06
CA ARG A 106 -2.22 20.90 -9.28
C ARG A 106 -1.35 19.88 -8.56
N ALA A 107 -1.94 18.88 -7.91
CA ALA A 107 -1.20 17.80 -7.26
C ALA A 107 -0.26 17.05 -8.22
N ARG A 108 -0.67 16.86 -9.49
CA ARG A 108 0.21 16.27 -10.52
C ARG A 108 1.40 17.14 -10.87
N LEU A 109 1.20 18.46 -10.98
CA LEU A 109 2.29 19.42 -11.20
C LEU A 109 3.25 19.40 -10.02
N MET A 110 2.73 19.42 -8.78
CA MET A 110 3.54 19.30 -7.57
C MET A 110 4.39 18.02 -7.56
N HIS A 111 3.81 16.86 -7.89
CA HIS A 111 4.57 15.62 -8.05
C HIS A 111 5.65 15.71 -9.13
N ALA A 112 5.33 16.34 -10.28
CA ALA A 112 6.28 16.55 -11.38
C ALA A 112 7.44 17.45 -10.95
N ASP A 113 7.18 18.51 -10.20
CA ASP A 113 8.17 19.49 -9.77
C ASP A 113 8.90 19.11 -8.47
N GLN A 114 8.53 17.99 -7.84
CA GLN A 114 9.00 17.61 -6.49
C GLN A 114 8.60 18.61 -5.41
N ASP A 115 7.52 19.37 -5.63
CA ASP A 115 7.01 20.31 -4.67
C ASP A 115 6.14 19.59 -3.63
N TYR A 116 6.77 19.23 -2.51
CA TYR A 116 6.09 18.61 -1.36
C TYR A 116 6.01 19.53 -0.15
N GLY A 117 6.24 20.84 -0.33
CA GLY A 117 6.29 21.82 0.77
C GLY A 117 5.01 21.82 1.63
N LEU A 118 3.83 21.72 1.00
CA LEU A 118 2.56 21.64 1.72
C LEU A 118 2.42 20.38 2.58
N MET A 119 3.01 19.26 2.16
CA MET A 119 3.01 18.04 2.97
C MET A 119 3.87 18.23 4.23
N TRP A 120 5.06 18.83 4.07
CA TRP A 120 5.92 19.18 5.20
C TRP A 120 5.23 20.15 6.16
N LEU A 121 4.56 21.18 5.64
CA LEU A 121 3.80 22.13 6.45
C LEU A 121 2.71 21.42 7.29
N LYS A 122 1.96 20.51 6.67
CA LYS A 122 0.94 19.72 7.38
C LYS A 122 1.56 18.88 8.52
N LEU A 123 2.70 18.24 8.30
CA LEU A 123 3.37 17.46 9.34
C LEU A 123 3.88 18.35 10.47
N TYR A 124 4.44 19.51 10.14
CA TYR A 124 4.88 20.50 11.12
C TYR A 124 3.73 21.03 11.96
N GLU A 125 2.59 21.35 11.34
CA GLU A 125 1.37 21.75 12.06
C GLU A 125 0.89 20.69 13.06
N GLN A 126 1.05 19.40 12.76
CA GLN A 126 0.72 18.34 13.71
C GLN A 126 1.65 18.35 14.91
N LEU A 127 2.96 18.50 14.70
CA LEU A 127 3.94 18.58 15.77
C LEU A 127 3.68 19.79 16.67
N VAL A 128 3.44 20.96 16.10
CA VAL A 128 3.14 22.18 16.88
C VAL A 128 1.84 22.04 17.67
N ARG A 129 0.79 21.43 17.10
CA ARG A 129 -0.52 21.32 17.76
C ARG A 129 -0.62 20.19 18.76
N PHE A 130 0.07 19.08 18.52
CA PHE A 130 -0.15 17.82 19.26
C PHE A 130 1.13 17.22 19.85
N GLY A 131 2.30 17.79 19.55
CA GLY A 131 3.60 17.25 19.98
C GLY A 131 3.96 15.90 19.35
N ARG A 132 3.21 15.46 18.33
CA ARG A 132 3.40 14.17 17.64
C ARG A 132 2.73 14.16 16.29
N PHE A 133 3.14 13.22 15.43
CA PHE A 133 2.39 12.89 14.23
C PHE A 133 1.06 12.21 14.60
N VAL A 134 -0.05 12.74 14.08
CA VAL A 134 -1.41 12.26 14.42
C VAL A 134 -1.84 11.10 13.51
N GLN A 135 -1.24 10.99 12.33
CA GLN A 135 -1.67 10.06 11.31
C GLN A 135 -1.18 8.63 11.59
N GLY A 136 -2.04 7.78 12.13
CA GLY A 136 -1.72 6.38 12.47
C GLY A 136 -1.66 5.40 11.29
N ALA A 137 -2.11 5.79 10.10
CA ALA A 137 -2.08 4.94 8.90
C ALA A 137 -1.92 5.78 7.62
N SER A 138 -1.54 5.15 6.51
CA SER A 138 -1.24 5.84 5.23
C SER A 138 -0.16 6.91 5.36
N TYR A 139 0.85 6.68 6.22
CA TYR A 139 1.85 7.71 6.52
C TYR A 139 2.72 8.01 5.28
N PRO A 140 2.86 9.29 4.88
CA PRO A 140 3.58 9.65 3.66
C PRO A 140 5.05 9.25 3.76
N SER A 141 5.55 8.62 2.71
CA SER A 141 6.95 8.15 2.63
C SER A 141 7.60 8.61 1.32
N LEU A 142 8.86 9.03 1.39
CA LEU A 142 9.70 9.31 0.24
C LEU A 142 10.20 7.98 -0.35
N VAL A 143 9.88 7.75 -1.61
CA VAL A 143 10.28 6.56 -2.36
C VAL A 143 11.39 6.92 -3.32
N ASN A 144 12.48 6.16 -3.24
CA ASN A 144 13.68 6.32 -4.07
C ASN A 144 14.21 7.76 -4.10
N GLY A 145 14.11 8.49 -2.99
CA GLY A 145 14.56 9.88 -2.88
C GLY A 145 13.80 10.88 -3.76
N ARG A 146 12.65 10.52 -4.35
CA ARG A 146 11.99 11.38 -5.35
C ARG A 146 10.49 11.55 -5.22
N TYR A 147 9.72 10.48 -5.03
CA TYR A 147 8.26 10.55 -5.00
C TYR A 147 7.76 10.38 -3.58
N VAL A 148 6.96 11.33 -3.08
CA VAL A 148 6.18 11.11 -1.86
C VAL A 148 4.99 10.23 -2.22
N MET A 149 4.83 9.14 -1.48
CA MET A 149 3.86 8.08 -1.71
C MET A 149 3.11 7.76 -0.41
N SER A 150 1.80 7.52 -0.53
CA SER A 150 0.99 6.87 0.49
C SER A 150 1.10 5.34 0.33
N PRO A 151 1.59 4.61 1.35
CA PRO A 151 1.82 3.17 1.30
C PRO A 151 0.53 2.34 1.46
N SER A 152 -0.62 2.85 1.00
CA SER A 152 -1.97 2.39 1.35
C SER A 152 -2.30 2.58 2.84
N PRO A 153 -3.53 2.28 3.31
CA PRO A 153 -3.91 2.37 4.72
C PRO A 153 -3.30 1.30 5.63
N ILE A 154 -2.01 0.99 5.44
CA ILE A 154 -1.24 0.25 6.44
C ILE A 154 -0.94 1.17 7.63
N PRO A 155 -0.84 0.62 8.85
CA PRO A 155 -0.41 1.36 10.03
C PRO A 155 1.04 1.83 9.88
N ARG A 156 1.44 2.86 10.65
CA ARG A 156 2.84 3.30 10.70
C ARG A 156 3.78 2.15 11.04
N TRP A 157 3.36 1.27 11.94
CA TRP A 157 4.07 0.02 12.27
C TRP A 157 4.55 -0.78 11.05
N ASP A 158 3.74 -0.85 9.99
CA ASP A 158 4.05 -1.68 8.81
C ASP A 158 4.89 -0.92 7.77
N VAL A 159 4.98 0.41 7.82
CA VAL A 159 5.70 1.21 6.82
C VAL A 159 7.18 0.82 6.67
N PRO A 160 7.94 0.61 7.77
CA PRO A 160 9.34 0.18 7.69
C PRO A 160 9.55 -1.13 6.93
N THR A 161 8.53 -2.01 6.86
CA THR A 161 8.64 -3.30 6.14
C THR A 161 8.81 -3.13 4.63
N LEU A 162 8.45 -1.96 4.09
CA LEU A 162 8.62 -1.63 2.67
C LEU A 162 10.03 -1.16 2.33
N HIS A 163 10.81 -0.72 3.32
CA HIS A 163 12.17 -0.21 3.11
C HIS A 163 13.12 -1.36 2.75
N GLN A 164 13.81 -1.25 1.60
CA GLN A 164 14.79 -2.25 1.14
C GLN A 164 14.22 -3.68 1.08
N ALA A 165 12.91 -3.81 0.88
CA ALA A 165 12.22 -5.09 0.81
C ALA A 165 12.73 -5.94 -0.36
N GLN A 166 12.85 -7.25 -0.19
CA GLN A 166 13.33 -8.18 -1.24
C GLN A 166 12.29 -8.49 -2.32
N HIS A 167 11.03 -8.12 -2.08
CA HIS A 167 9.89 -8.41 -2.92
C HIS A 167 9.43 -7.17 -3.70
N LEU A 168 8.65 -7.39 -4.75
CA LEU A 168 7.98 -6.31 -5.47
C LEU A 168 6.71 -5.93 -4.70
N THR A 169 6.49 -4.64 -4.47
CA THR A 169 5.23 -4.13 -3.93
C THR A 169 4.45 -3.39 -5.02
N ILE A 170 3.21 -3.80 -5.27
CA ILE A 170 2.27 -3.13 -6.15
C ILE A 170 1.15 -2.54 -5.31
N LEU A 171 0.84 -1.27 -5.53
CA LEU A 171 -0.23 -0.55 -4.88
C LEU A 171 -1.28 -0.17 -5.92
N SER A 172 -2.52 -0.61 -5.73
CA SER A 172 -3.56 -0.49 -6.75
C SER A 172 -4.86 0.09 -6.22
N ALA A 173 -5.27 1.21 -6.81
CA ALA A 173 -6.49 1.95 -6.53
C ALA A 173 -7.45 1.86 -7.73
N GLY A 174 -8.36 0.89 -7.69
CA GLY A 174 -9.28 0.64 -8.80
C GLY A 174 -10.29 1.77 -9.03
N ARG A 175 -10.89 2.27 -7.94
CA ARG A 175 -11.86 3.39 -8.01
C ARG A 175 -11.24 4.66 -8.59
N GLU A 176 -10.00 4.94 -8.21
CA GLU A 176 -9.24 6.14 -8.62
C GLU A 176 -8.46 5.90 -9.93
N LYS A 177 -8.50 4.68 -10.49
CA LYS A 177 -7.82 4.31 -11.73
C LYS A 177 -6.32 4.60 -11.67
N ARG A 178 -5.66 4.21 -10.57
CA ARG A 178 -4.22 4.39 -10.38
C ARG A 178 -3.56 3.09 -9.93
N ILE A 179 -2.35 2.88 -10.45
CA ILE A 179 -1.43 1.84 -10.03
C ILE A 179 -0.03 2.43 -9.89
N TYR A 180 0.71 1.98 -8.90
CA TYR A 180 2.10 2.37 -8.63
C TYR A 180 2.82 1.21 -7.94
N ALA A 181 4.14 1.27 -7.89
CA ALA A 181 4.95 0.17 -7.41
C ALA A 181 6.21 0.65 -6.71
N VAL A 182 6.69 -0.18 -5.79
CA VAL A 182 8.01 -0.09 -5.16
C VAL A 182 8.79 -1.34 -5.57
N PRO A 183 9.82 -1.20 -6.42
CA PRO A 183 10.68 -2.32 -6.79
C PRO A 183 11.44 -2.90 -5.57
N PRO A 184 11.92 -4.16 -5.66
CA PRO A 184 12.82 -4.71 -4.65
C PRO A 184 14.03 -3.80 -4.39
N PHE A 185 14.52 -3.79 -3.14
CA PHE A 185 15.70 -3.04 -2.71
C PHE A 185 15.59 -1.51 -2.95
N THR A 186 14.37 -0.98 -2.91
CA THR A 186 14.12 0.46 -3.03
C THR A 186 14.09 1.10 -1.64
N ARG A 187 14.67 2.30 -1.51
CA ARG A 187 14.51 3.12 -0.30
C ARG A 187 13.07 3.61 -0.19
N VAL A 188 12.42 3.30 0.93
CA VAL A 188 11.13 3.85 1.33
C VAL A 188 11.32 4.43 2.72
N GLU A 189 11.24 5.74 2.84
CA GLU A 189 11.62 6.48 4.04
C GLU A 189 10.42 7.30 4.49
N PRO A 190 9.81 7.03 5.66
CA PRO A 190 8.76 7.89 6.20
C PRO A 190 9.23 9.34 6.24
N LEU A 191 8.34 10.30 5.91
CA LEU A 191 8.70 11.72 6.04
C LEU A 191 8.90 12.07 7.52
N GLU A 192 10.06 12.59 7.87
CA GLU A 192 10.40 13.00 9.23
C GLU A 192 11.27 14.26 9.18
N PHE A 193 11.36 14.98 10.31
CA PHE A 193 12.22 16.14 10.43
C PHE A 193 13.56 15.73 11.05
N THR A 194 14.58 16.57 10.90
CA THR A 194 15.93 16.29 11.44
C THR A 194 15.99 16.23 12.96
N ASP A 195 15.01 16.83 13.62
CA ASP A 195 14.84 16.93 15.07
C ASP A 195 13.62 16.16 15.61
N GLU A 196 12.72 15.69 14.73
CA GLU A 196 11.52 14.94 15.08
C GLU A 196 11.35 13.71 14.17
N PHE A 197 11.72 12.55 14.72
CA PHE A 197 11.80 11.29 13.99
C PHE A 197 10.46 10.57 13.87
N PHE A 198 10.32 9.75 12.83
CA PHE A 198 9.19 8.85 12.65
C PHE A 198 9.05 7.88 13.83
N GLN A 199 7.83 7.79 14.36
CA GLN A 199 7.47 6.88 15.44
C GLN A 199 6.40 5.91 14.97
N VAL A 200 6.47 4.67 15.47
CA VAL A 200 5.40 3.67 15.33
C VAL A 200 4.54 3.67 16.59
N GLU A 201 3.37 3.05 16.51
CA GLU A 201 2.49 2.90 17.68
C GLU A 201 3.19 2.12 18.80
N GLU A 202 3.16 2.67 20.03
CA GLU A 202 3.57 1.93 21.23
C GLU A 202 2.46 0.96 21.64
N GLN A 203 2.80 -0.33 21.71
CA GLN A 203 1.98 -1.34 22.37
C GLN A 203 2.46 -1.48 23.82
N SER A 204 2.26 -0.43 24.62
CA SER A 204 2.33 -0.57 26.07
C SER A 204 0.97 -1.07 26.57
N ASP A 205 0.98 -2.16 27.33
CA ASP A 205 -0.17 -2.86 27.93
C ASP A 205 -1.20 -1.94 28.60
#